data_AF-A0A2A4WHS3-F1
#
_entry.id   AF-A0A2A4WHS3-F1
#
_cell.length_a   1.000
_cell.length_b   1.000
_cell.length_c   1.000
_cell.angle_alpha   90.00
_cell.angle_beta   90.00
_cell.angle_gamma   90.00
#
_symmetry.space_group_name_H-M   'P 1'
#
loop_
_entity.id
_entity.type
_entity.pdbx_description
1 polymer ?
#
loop_
_entity_poly.entity_id
_entity_poly.type
_entity_poly.pdbx_seq_one_letter_code
_entity_poly.pdbx_strand_id
1 'polypeptide(L)'
;MKPKTPDNHPDLFRSQLSQIINLSHPLCRLADTINWSRLESNIEEIYGHGCGQPPLPTRLLAGLHYLKYTFIPKGHKFHGSG
;
A
#
# COMPACT_ATOMS: atom_id res chain seq x y z
N MET A 1 44.95 0.01 -1.08
CA MET A 1 43.81 0.34 -1.97
C MET A 1 42.82 1.18 -1.15
N LYS A 2 42.44 2.38 -1.61
CA LYS A 2 41.36 3.15 -0.97
C LYS A 2 40.01 2.63 -1.46
N PRO A 3 39.00 2.44 -0.59
CA PRO A 3 37.69 1.99 -1.02
C PRO A 3 37.02 3.11 -1.84
N LYS A 4 36.40 2.75 -2.96
CA LYS A 4 35.53 3.65 -3.72
C LYS A 4 34.36 4.04 -2.82
N THR A 5 34.15 5.33 -2.64
CA THR A 5 32.94 5.89 -2.04
C THR A 5 31.74 5.42 -2.86
N PRO A 6 30.66 4.89 -2.24
CA PRO A 6 29.46 4.56 -2.97
C PRO A 6 28.90 5.84 -3.58
N ASP A 7 28.70 5.84 -4.89
CA ASP A 7 28.01 6.92 -5.60
C ASP A 7 26.59 7.00 -5.05
N ASN A 8 26.35 7.96 -4.16
CA ASN A 8 25.07 8.20 -3.52
C ASN A 8 24.15 8.98 -4.47
N HIS A 9 24.11 8.58 -5.74
CA HIS A 9 23.11 9.07 -6.66
C HIS A 9 21.78 8.50 -6.18
N PRO A 10 20.78 9.32 -5.79
CA PRO A 10 19.43 8.81 -5.67
C PRO A 10 19.09 8.19 -7.03
N ASP A 11 18.43 7.05 -7.07
CA ASP A 11 17.84 6.50 -8.30
C ASP A 11 17.00 7.60 -8.98
N LEU A 12 17.62 8.44 -9.81
CA LEU A 12 17.03 9.64 -10.43
C LEU A 12 15.91 9.27 -11.43
N PHE A 13 15.72 7.97 -11.64
CA PHE A 13 14.78 7.37 -12.57
C PHE A 13 13.76 6.44 -11.91
N ARG A 14 13.60 6.45 -10.58
CA ARG A 14 12.39 5.86 -10.00
C ARG A 14 11.25 6.84 -10.24
N SER A 15 10.48 6.59 -11.31
CA SER A 15 9.19 7.21 -11.54
C SER A 15 8.37 7.10 -10.25
N GLN A 16 8.29 8.19 -9.48
CA GLN A 16 7.54 8.16 -8.25
C GLN A 16 6.08 7.97 -8.61
N LEU A 17 5.36 7.17 -7.82
CA LEU A 17 3.94 6.91 -8.10
C LEU A 17 3.15 8.21 -8.25
N SER A 18 3.48 9.22 -7.44
CA SER A 18 2.92 10.58 -7.51
C SER A 18 3.12 11.30 -8.86
N GLN A 19 4.15 10.95 -9.62
CA GLN A 19 4.42 11.46 -10.97
C GLN A 19 3.67 10.69 -12.05
N ILE A 20 3.22 9.46 -11.76
CA ILE A 20 2.53 8.57 -12.70
C ILE A 20 1.00 8.72 -12.59
N ILE A 21 0.48 9.03 -11.39
CA ILE A 21 -0.95 9.10 -11.12
C ILE A 21 -1.44 10.55 -10.99
N ASN A 22 -2.71 10.78 -11.35
CA ASN A 22 -3.35 12.06 -11.09
C ASN A 22 -3.70 12.21 -9.60
N LEU A 23 -2.97 13.07 -8.87
CA LEU A 23 -3.24 13.35 -7.46
C LEU A 23 -4.57 14.08 -7.21
N SER A 24 -5.18 14.70 -8.23
CA SER A 24 -6.52 15.28 -8.13
C SER A 24 -7.63 14.23 -8.13
N HIS A 25 -7.29 12.95 -8.35
CA HIS A 25 -8.25 11.86 -8.37
C HIS A 25 -8.97 11.73 -7.01
N PRO A 26 -10.29 11.49 -6.98
CA PRO A 26 -11.06 11.43 -5.73
C PRO A 26 -10.49 10.48 -4.68
N LEU A 27 -9.95 9.32 -5.08
CA LEU A 27 -9.32 8.36 -4.16
C LEU A 27 -8.04 8.89 -3.51
N CYS A 28 -7.23 9.67 -4.24
CA CYS A 28 -6.02 10.29 -3.69
C CYS A 28 -6.40 11.36 -2.66
N ARG A 29 -7.37 12.21 -3.01
CA ARG A 29 -7.89 13.24 -2.11
C ARG A 29 -8.52 12.63 -0.85
N LEU A 30 -9.31 11.57 -1.01
CA LEU A 30 -9.88 10.84 0.13
C LEU A 30 -8.77 10.28 1.02
N ALA A 31 -7.77 9.62 0.43
CA ALA A 31 -6.65 9.08 1.18
C ALA A 31 -5.91 10.16 1.99
N ASP A 32 -5.75 11.37 1.45
CA ASP A 32 -5.04 12.44 2.16
C ASP A 32 -5.86 13.07 3.30
N THR A 33 -7.21 12.95 3.27
CA THR A 33 -8.08 13.41 4.37
C THR A 33 -8.18 12.42 5.54
N ILE A 34 -7.77 11.17 5.34
CA ILE A 34 -7.86 10.13 6.37
C ILE A 34 -6.75 10.32 7.40
N ASN A 35 -7.10 10.32 8.68
CA ASN A 35 -6.13 10.26 9.78
C ASN A 35 -5.57 8.83 9.91
N TRP A 36 -4.53 8.54 9.12
CA TRP A 36 -3.90 7.22 9.08
C TRP A 36 -3.24 6.82 10.40
N SER A 37 -2.63 7.77 11.12
CA SER A 37 -1.98 7.48 12.41
C SER A 37 -2.99 7.01 13.45
N ARG A 38 -4.18 7.63 13.50
CA ARG A 38 -5.26 7.15 14.36
C ARG A 38 -5.68 5.74 13.97
N LEU A 39 -5.86 5.48 12.67
CA LEU A 39 -6.28 4.16 12.19
C LEU A 39 -5.24 3.09 12.54
N GLU A 40 -3.96 3.42 12.36
CA GLU A 40 -2.82 2.57 12.71
C GLU A 40 -2.79 2.24 14.19
N SER A 41 -2.92 3.23 15.09
CA SER A 41 -2.96 2.95 16.53
C SER A 41 -4.13 2.05 16.95
N ASN A 42 -5.31 2.22 16.32
CA ASN A 42 -6.48 1.36 16.62
C ASN A 42 -6.27 -0.08 16.11
N ILE A 43 -5.53 -0.26 15.02
CA ILE A 43 -5.21 -1.57 14.44
C ILE A 43 -4.07 -2.22 15.21
N GLU A 44 -3.03 -1.47 15.58
CA GLU A 44 -1.93 -1.92 16.42
C GLU A 44 -2.44 -2.46 17.77
N GLU A 45 -3.47 -1.87 18.37
CA GLU A 45 -4.09 -2.41 19.59
C GLU A 45 -4.63 -3.84 19.40
N ILE A 46 -5.11 -4.17 18.20
CA ILE A 46 -5.70 -5.48 17.85
C ILE A 46 -4.62 -6.48 17.40
N TYR A 47 -3.59 -6.02 16.71
CA TYR A 47 -2.56 -6.85 16.07
C TYR A 47 -1.19 -6.79 16.77
N GLY A 48 -1.04 -6.01 17.84
CA GLY A 48 0.23 -5.55 18.41
C GLY A 48 1.02 -6.54 19.27
N HIS A 49 0.69 -7.83 19.24
CA HIS A 49 1.35 -8.82 20.08
C HIS A 49 1.89 -10.00 19.26
N GLY A 50 3.06 -9.80 18.66
CA GLY A 50 3.86 -10.87 18.07
C GLY A 50 5.32 -10.47 17.93
N CYS A 51 6.24 -11.32 18.42
CA CYS A 51 7.67 -11.16 18.14
C CYS A 51 7.90 -11.43 16.64
N GLY A 52 8.14 -10.38 15.83
CA GLY A 52 8.29 -10.56 14.39
C GLY A 52 8.45 -9.25 13.58
N GLN A 53 8.29 -9.38 12.25
CA GLN A 53 8.38 -8.27 11.30
C GLN A 53 7.34 -7.18 11.65
N PRO A 54 7.72 -5.89 11.62
CA PRO A 54 6.79 -4.80 11.89
C PRO A 54 5.56 -4.91 10.98
N PRO A 55 4.35 -4.60 11.49
CA PRO A 55 3.14 -4.67 10.70
C PRO A 55 3.26 -3.78 9.45
N LEU A 56 2.70 -4.24 8.33
CA LEU A 56 2.65 -3.43 7.12
C LEU A 56 1.87 -2.14 7.40
N PRO A 57 2.29 -0.98 6.86
CA PRO A 57 1.59 0.28 7.08
C PRO A 57 0.10 0.14 6.76
N THR A 58 -0.76 0.62 7.65
CA THR A 58 -2.22 0.47 7.52
C THR A 58 -2.75 0.96 6.16
N ARG A 59 -2.20 2.07 5.66
CA ARG A 59 -2.55 2.64 4.35
C ARG A 59 -2.28 1.67 3.19
N LEU A 60 -1.18 0.91 3.26
CA LEU A 60 -0.83 -0.08 2.24
C LEU A 60 -1.83 -1.24 2.25
N LEU A 61 -2.14 -1.77 3.42
CA LEU A 61 -3.12 -2.85 3.56
C LEU A 61 -4.49 -2.42 3.05
N ALA A 62 -4.97 -1.24 3.45
CA ALA A 62 -6.24 -0.68 2.96
C ALA A 62 -6.27 -0.57 1.43
N GLY A 63 -5.18 -0.06 0.82
CA GLY A 63 -5.05 0.02 -0.64
C GLY A 63 -5.09 -1.34 -1.32
N LEU A 64 -4.36 -2.33 -0.80
CA LEU A 64 -4.37 -3.69 -1.34
C LEU A 64 -5.74 -4.36 -1.23
N HIS A 65 -6.42 -4.18 -0.09
CA HIS A 65 -7.79 -4.66 0.09
C HIS A 65 -8.74 -4.02 -0.92
N TYR A 66 -8.65 -2.69 -1.11
CA TYR A 66 -9.44 -2.00 -2.12
C TYR A 66 -9.22 -2.59 -3.51
N LEU A 67 -7.96 -2.75 -3.94
CA LEU A 67 -7.63 -3.34 -5.24
C LEU A 67 -8.16 -4.77 -5.39
N LYS A 68 -8.03 -5.59 -4.33
CA LYS A 68 -8.59 -6.94 -4.29
C LYS A 68 -10.10 -6.95 -4.51
N TYR A 69 -10.84 -6.06 -3.85
CA TYR A 69 -12.30 -6.04 -3.98
C TYR A 69 -12.79 -5.45 -5.29
N THR A 70 -12.08 -4.46 -5.85
CA THR A 70 -12.50 -3.74 -7.05
C THR A 70 -12.12 -4.46 -8.34
N PHE A 71 -10.94 -5.09 -8.39
CA PHE A 71 -10.35 -5.55 -9.65
C PHE A 71 -10.08 -7.05 -9.73
N ILE A 72 -10.08 -7.79 -8.61
CA ILE A 72 -9.94 -9.24 -8.66
C ILE A 72 -11.33 -9.84 -8.91
N PRO A 73 -11.59 -10.42 -10.10
CA PRO A 73 -12.88 -11.01 -10.39
C PRO A 73 -13.16 -12.12 -9.38
N LYS A 74 -14.26 -11.99 -8.65
CA LYS A 74 -14.77 -13.11 -7.85
C LYS A 74 -15.21 -14.16 -8.86
N GLY A 75 -14.47 -15.27 -8.92
CA GLY A 75 -14.72 -16.36 -9.87
C GLY A 75 -16.21 -16.64 -9.97
N HIS A 76 -16.76 -16.40 -11.15
CA HIS A 76 -18.13 -16.77 -11.48
C HIS A 76 -18.21 -18.28 -11.23
N LYS A 77 -18.96 -18.69 -10.22
CA LYS A 77 -19.33 -20.10 -10.04
C LYS A 77 -20.13 -20.46 -11.28
N PHE A 78 -19.51 -21.13 -12.25
CA PHE A 78 -20.22 -21.80 -13.32
C PHE A 78 -21.09 -22.86 -12.65
N HIS A 79 -22.37 -22.53 -12.44
CA HIS A 79 -23.38 -23.56 -12.25
C HIS A 79 -23.56 -24.21 -13.61
N GLY A 80 -22.84 -25.32 -13.82
CA GLY A 80 -23.21 -26.29 -14.83
C GLY A 80 -24.50 -26.94 -14.37
N SER A 81 -25.63 -26.49 -14.92
CA SER A 81 -26.87 -27.25 -14.88
C SER A 81 -26.70 -28.46 -15.79
N GLY A 82 -26.82 -29.65 -15.21
CA GLY A 82 -27.07 -30.89 -15.95
C GLY A 82 -28.52 -31.00 -16.41
#